data_AF-A0A6F8V371-F1
#
_entry.id   AF-A0A6F8V371-F1
#
_cell.length_a   1.000
_cell.length_b   1.000
_cell.length_c   1.000
_cell.angle_alpha   90.00
_cell.angle_beta   90.00
_cell.angle_gamma   90.00
#
_symmetry.space_group_name_H-M   'P 1'
#
loop_
_entity.id
_entity.type
_entity.pdbx_description
1 polymer ?
#
loop_
_entity_poly.entity_id
_entity_poly.type
_entity_poly.pdbx_seq_one_letter_code
_entity_poly.pdbx_strand_id
1 'polypeptide(L)'
;MIDYANIGTILGARAAIAQVVADGEQTIGEFRGALAKEEMHSAGLNHLVEVLKAELRAVAPGHRLFKQTGKRFDNGHPQTQLSLLYEAKFDEAGRKRGVTHPEYLRARAR
;
A
#
# COMPACT_ATOMS: atom_id res chain seq x y z
N MET A 1 -18.79 16.54 -53.25
CA MET A 1 -18.77 15.07 -53.14
C MET A 1 -18.27 14.76 -51.74
N ILE A 2 -19.07 14.09 -50.91
CA ILE A 2 -18.66 13.77 -49.54
C ILE A 2 -17.59 12.68 -49.61
N ASP A 3 -16.44 12.88 -48.96
CA ASP A 3 -15.38 11.89 -48.88
C ASP A 3 -15.70 10.85 -47.79
N TYR A 4 -16.45 9.84 -48.20
CA TYR A 4 -16.89 8.76 -47.33
C TYR A 4 -15.75 7.89 -46.79
N ALA A 5 -14.58 7.86 -47.46
CA ALA A 5 -13.43 7.09 -47.02
C ALA A 5 -12.78 7.73 -45.79
N ASN A 6 -12.55 9.05 -45.82
CA ASN A 6 -12.04 9.79 -44.66
C ASN A 6 -13.02 9.77 -43.47
N ILE A 7 -14.32 9.81 -43.73
CA ILE A 7 -15.35 9.68 -42.68
C ILE A 7 -15.30 8.30 -42.02
N GLY A 8 -15.12 7.22 -42.79
CA GLY A 8 -14.97 5.86 -42.27
C GLY A 8 -13.75 5.68 -41.37
N THR A 9 -12.61 6.25 -41.76
CA THR A 9 -11.37 6.22 -40.95
C THR A 9 -11.52 6.98 -39.63
N ILE A 10 -12.14 8.17 -39.65
CA ILE A 10 -12.36 8.98 -38.44
C ILE A 10 -13.34 8.30 -37.48
N LEU A 11 -14.41 7.69 -38.00
CA LEU A 11 -15.36 6.92 -37.20
C LEU A 11 -14.71 5.68 -36.57
N GLY A 12 -13.90 4.94 -37.33
CA GLY A 12 -13.14 3.79 -36.83
C GLY A 12 -12.15 4.17 -35.73
N ALA A 13 -11.41 5.28 -35.91
CA ALA A 13 -10.48 5.79 -34.91
C ALA A 13 -11.21 6.21 -33.62
N ARG A 14 -12.37 6.85 -33.73
CA ARG A 14 -13.20 7.20 -32.57
C ARG A 14 -13.71 5.97 -31.80
N ALA A 15 -14.14 4.93 -32.51
CA ALA A 15 -14.58 3.68 -31.90
C ALA A 15 -13.41 2.98 -31.17
N ALA A 16 -12.23 2.95 -31.77
CA ALA A 16 -11.04 2.37 -31.14
C ALA A 16 -10.61 3.14 -29.88
N ILE A 17 -10.64 4.48 -29.90
CA ILE A 17 -10.36 5.31 -28.72
C ILE A 17 -11.39 5.06 -27.63
N ALA A 18 -12.68 5.00 -27.98
CA ALA A 18 -13.74 4.73 -27.02
C ALA A 18 -13.56 3.36 -26.34
N GLN A 19 -13.14 2.35 -27.10
CA GLN A 19 -12.84 1.03 -26.55
C GLN A 19 -11.66 1.05 -25.57
N VAL A 20 -10.56 1.69 -25.94
CA VAL A 20 -9.37 1.82 -25.06
C VAL A 20 -9.72 2.57 -23.77
N VAL A 21 -10.57 3.61 -23.85
CA VAL A 21 -11.05 4.33 -22.67
C VAL A 21 -11.90 3.43 -21.78
N ALA A 22 -12.85 2.68 -22.36
CA ALA A 22 -13.69 1.75 -21.60
C ALA A 22 -12.89 0.65 -20.91
N ASP A 23 -11.93 0.04 -21.62
CA ASP A 23 -11.04 -1.00 -21.06
C ASP A 23 -10.15 -0.41 -19.93
N GLY A 24 -9.69 0.82 -20.10
CA GLY A 24 -8.94 1.54 -19.08
C GLY A 24 -9.76 1.85 -17.84
N GLU A 25 -11.01 2.30 -18.00
CA GLU A 25 -11.94 2.56 -16.89
C GLU A 25 -12.26 1.28 -16.11
N GLN A 26 -12.49 0.16 -16.81
CA GLN A 26 -12.70 -1.14 -16.17
C GLN A 26 -11.46 -1.56 -15.36
N THR A 27 -10.28 -1.49 -15.97
CA THR A 27 -9.01 -1.85 -15.31
C THR A 27 -8.75 -0.98 -14.06
N ILE A 28 -9.04 0.33 -14.14
CA ILE A 28 -8.96 1.22 -12.98
C ILE A 28 -9.93 0.80 -11.88
N GLY A 29 -11.15 0.41 -12.24
CA GLY A 29 -12.14 -0.12 -11.31
C GLY A 29 -11.65 -1.37 -10.58
N GLU A 30 -11.08 -2.33 -11.31
CA GLU A 30 -10.50 -3.56 -10.76
C GLU A 30 -9.34 -3.27 -9.80
N PHE A 31 -8.41 -2.39 -10.18
CA PHE A 31 -7.29 -2.01 -9.31
C PHE A 31 -7.76 -1.26 -8.05
N ARG A 32 -8.77 -0.40 -8.15
CA ARG A 32 -9.36 0.26 -6.97
C ARG A 32 -10.01 -0.75 -6.03
N GLY A 33 -10.73 -1.74 -6.57
CA GLY A 33 -11.33 -2.82 -5.78
C GLY A 33 -10.27 -3.67 -5.08
N ALA A 34 -9.21 -4.06 -5.79
CA ALA A 34 -8.09 -4.80 -5.22
C ALA A 34 -7.38 -3.98 -4.12
N LEU A 35 -7.15 -2.69 -4.34
CA LEU A 35 -6.55 -1.80 -3.35
C LEU A 35 -7.40 -1.72 -2.08
N ALA A 36 -8.71 -1.48 -2.21
CA ALA A 36 -9.62 -1.43 -1.06
C ALA A 36 -9.61 -2.73 -0.24
N LYS A 37 -9.53 -3.89 -0.92
CA LYS A 37 -9.40 -5.19 -0.26
C LYS A 37 -8.09 -5.31 0.52
N GLU A 38 -6.96 -4.90 -0.06
CA GLU A 38 -5.66 -4.90 0.62
C GLU A 38 -5.65 -3.93 1.82
N GLU A 39 -6.30 -2.77 1.71
CA GLU A 39 -6.47 -1.82 2.81
C GLU A 39 -7.29 -2.44 3.97
N MET A 40 -8.39 -3.14 3.67
CA MET A 40 -9.17 -3.88 4.66
C MET A 40 -8.36 -4.99 5.34
N HIS A 41 -7.58 -5.76 4.58
CA HIS A 41 -6.68 -6.78 5.13
C HIS A 41 -5.60 -6.16 6.04
N SER A 42 -5.01 -5.03 5.62
CA SER A 42 -4.02 -4.31 6.41
C SER A 42 -4.61 -3.82 7.74
N ALA A 43 -5.83 -3.26 7.72
CA ALA A 43 -6.52 -2.83 8.93
C ALA A 43 -6.75 -3.99 9.93
N GLY A 44 -7.20 -5.15 9.44
CA GLY A 44 -7.39 -6.35 10.27
C GLY A 44 -6.09 -6.87 10.88
N LEU A 45 -5.01 -6.93 10.08
CA LEU A 45 -3.69 -7.36 10.56
C LEU A 45 -3.11 -6.39 11.60
N ASN A 46 -3.27 -5.08 11.38
CA ASN A 46 -2.83 -4.06 12.34
C ASN A 46 -3.55 -4.23 13.69
N HIS A 47 -4.87 -4.47 13.67
CA HIS A 47 -5.62 -4.74 14.88
C HIS A 47 -5.10 -5.97 15.65
N LEU A 48 -4.88 -7.09 14.95
CA LEU A 48 -4.34 -8.31 15.57
C LEU A 48 -2.95 -8.09 16.18
N VAL A 49 -2.08 -7.35 15.50
CA VAL A 49 -0.74 -7.01 16.01
C VAL A 49 -0.84 -6.16 17.28
N GLU A 50 -1.75 -5.19 17.36
CA GLU A 50 -1.94 -4.40 18.57
C GLU A 50 -2.48 -5.23 19.74
N VAL A 51 -3.41 -6.16 19.48
CA VAL A 51 -3.88 -7.12 20.50
C VAL A 51 -2.71 -7.97 21.03
N LEU A 52 -1.91 -8.56 20.13
CA LEU A 52 -0.75 -9.37 20.51
C LEU A 52 0.28 -8.56 21.31
N LYS A 53 0.51 -7.29 20.95
CA LYS A 53 1.37 -6.39 21.73
C LYS A 53 0.81 -6.14 23.13
N ALA A 54 -0.50 -5.91 23.24
CA ALA A 54 -1.16 -5.68 24.52
C ALA A 54 -1.07 -6.92 25.42
N GLU A 55 -1.35 -8.11 24.89
CA GLU A 55 -1.21 -9.38 25.60
C GLU A 55 0.23 -9.64 26.04
N LEU A 56 1.20 -9.47 25.14
CA LEU A 56 2.62 -9.64 25.47
C LEU A 56 3.06 -8.64 26.55
N ARG A 57 2.53 -7.42 26.54
CA ARG A 57 2.84 -6.41 27.55
C ARG A 57 2.21 -6.73 28.90
N ALA A 58 1.03 -7.35 28.92
CA ALA A 58 0.37 -7.78 30.14
C ALA A 58 1.16 -8.91 30.84
N VAL A 59 1.73 -9.84 30.07
CA VAL A 59 2.47 -11.00 30.60
C VAL A 59 3.96 -10.68 30.87
N ALA A 60 4.59 -9.87 30.01
CA ALA A 60 6.01 -9.52 30.11
C ALA A 60 6.26 -8.03 29.82
N PRO A 61 5.95 -7.12 30.77
CA PRO A 61 6.09 -5.68 30.57
C PRO A 61 7.51 -5.22 30.20
N GLY A 62 8.53 -5.92 30.73
CA GLY A 62 9.95 -5.64 30.49
C GLY A 62 10.54 -6.35 29.26
N HIS A 63 9.72 -6.95 28.41
CA HIS A 63 10.21 -7.73 27.27
C HIS A 63 11.12 -6.88 26.36
N ARG A 64 12.19 -7.49 25.84
CA ARG A 64 13.22 -6.80 25.04
C ARG A 64 12.66 -6.00 23.86
N LEU A 65 11.54 -6.46 23.30
CA LEU A 65 10.88 -5.84 22.15
C LEU A 65 10.30 -4.46 22.48
N PHE A 66 9.91 -4.21 23.72
CA PHE A 66 9.38 -2.91 24.17
C PHE A 66 10.47 -1.94 24.63
N LYS A 67 11.74 -2.38 24.69
CA LYS A 67 12.85 -1.50 25.06
C LYS A 67 12.98 -0.39 24.01
N GLN A 68 13.05 0.84 24.50
CA GLN A 68 13.24 2.02 23.67
C GLN A 68 14.65 2.02 23.09
N THR A 69 14.79 2.54 21.87
CA THR A 69 16.07 2.62 21.15
C THR A 69 16.78 3.96 21.39
N GLY A 70 16.15 4.87 22.14
CA GLY A 70 16.61 6.25 22.34
C GLY A 70 16.22 7.21 21.21
N LYS A 71 15.68 6.69 20.09
CA LYS A 71 15.18 7.50 18.97
C LYS A 71 13.67 7.70 19.08
N ARG A 72 13.15 8.74 18.43
CA ARG A 72 11.72 9.03 18.31
C ARG A 72 11.31 9.08 16.84
N PHE A 73 10.05 8.76 16.59
CA PHE A 73 9.40 8.99 15.31
C PHE A 73 9.08 10.47 15.10
N ASP A 74 8.75 10.84 13.87
CA ASP A 74 8.39 12.21 13.49
C ASP A 74 7.13 12.71 14.22
N ASN A 75 6.23 11.79 14.60
CA ASN A 75 5.05 12.07 15.42
C ASN A 75 5.36 12.12 16.94
N GLY A 76 6.65 12.09 17.33
CA GLY A 76 7.09 12.21 18.73
C GLY A 76 7.06 10.92 19.55
N HIS A 77 6.49 9.84 19.02
CA HIS A 77 6.44 8.55 19.73
C HIS A 77 7.85 7.91 19.84
N PRO A 78 8.19 7.27 20.97
CA PRO A 78 9.48 6.60 21.12
C PRO A 78 9.57 5.37 20.22
N GLN A 79 10.70 5.23 19.54
CA GLN A 79 11.01 4.01 18.79
C GLN A 79 11.39 2.89 19.76
N THR A 80 10.89 1.69 19.49
CA THR A 80 11.22 0.48 20.25
C THR A 80 11.97 -0.53 19.38
N GLN A 81 12.58 -1.53 20.02
CA GLN A 81 13.16 -2.70 19.33
C GLN A 81 12.16 -3.37 18.39
N LEU A 82 10.89 -3.47 18.79
CA LEU A 82 9.82 -4.00 17.95
C LEU A 82 9.62 -3.16 16.69
N SER A 83 9.68 -1.84 16.84
CA SER A 83 9.51 -0.93 15.71
C SER A 83 10.65 -1.03 14.69
N LEU A 84 11.89 -1.25 15.15
CA LEU A 84 13.04 -1.49 14.27
C LEU A 84 12.91 -2.81 13.51
N LEU A 85 12.44 -3.88 14.17
CA LEU A 85 12.20 -5.17 13.52
C LEU A 85 11.12 -5.07 12.45
N TYR A 86 10.04 -4.35 12.75
CA TYR A 86 9.01 -4.03 11.75
C TYR A 86 9.61 -3.27 10.57
N GLU A 87 10.35 -2.19 10.82
CA GLU A 87 10.98 -1.36 9.80
C GLU A 87 11.86 -2.19 8.87
N ALA A 88 12.73 -3.03 9.42
CA ALA A 88 13.63 -3.88 8.65
C ALA A 88 12.87 -4.89 7.79
N LYS A 89 11.83 -5.54 8.33
CA LYS A 89 11.03 -6.52 7.60
C LYS A 89 10.14 -5.90 6.53
N PHE A 90 9.59 -4.71 6.80
CA PHE A 90 8.87 -3.94 5.80
C PHE A 90 9.77 -3.59 4.61
N ASP A 91 10.96 -3.02 4.88
CA ASP A 91 11.89 -2.63 3.81
C ASP A 91 12.39 -3.84 3.02
N GLU A 92 12.71 -4.95 3.71
CA GLU A 92 13.09 -6.22 3.06
C GLU A 92 11.98 -6.70 2.11
N ALA A 93 10.72 -6.68 2.58
CA ALA A 93 9.58 -7.14 1.82
C ALA A 93 9.21 -6.21 0.65
N GLY A 94 9.41 -4.89 0.80
CA GLY A 94 9.25 -3.91 -0.28
C GLY A 94 10.29 -4.09 -1.37
N ARG A 95 11.57 -4.25 -1.00
CA ARG A 95 12.65 -4.51 -1.97
C ARG A 95 12.44 -5.81 -2.75
N LYS A 96 12.00 -6.88 -2.07
CA LYS A 96 11.65 -8.16 -2.71
C LYS A 96 10.53 -8.04 -3.75
N ARG A 97 9.68 -7.02 -3.64
CA ARG A 97 8.59 -6.71 -4.58
C ARG A 97 8.98 -5.67 -5.64
N GLY A 98 10.25 -5.29 -5.71
CA GLY A 98 10.77 -4.33 -6.69
C GLY A 98 10.60 -2.86 -6.29
N VAL A 99 10.20 -2.56 -5.06
CA VAL A 99 10.14 -1.17 -4.57
C VAL A 99 11.56 -0.70 -4.26
N THR A 100 12.02 0.35 -4.96
CA THR A 100 13.38 0.91 -4.80
C THR A 100 13.58 1.58 -3.44
N HIS A 101 12.56 2.31 -2.96
CA HIS A 101 12.62 3.07 -1.71
C HIS A 101 11.40 2.78 -0.81
N PRO A 102 11.30 1.57 -0.24
CA PRO A 102 10.18 1.20 0.63
C PRO A 102 10.12 2.04 1.92
N GLU A 103 11.26 2.61 2.35
CA GLU A 103 11.33 3.45 3.54
C GLU A 103 10.36 4.63 3.52
N TYR A 104 10.11 5.23 2.34
CA TYR A 104 9.20 6.36 2.17
C TYR A 104 7.72 5.95 2.24
N LEU A 105 7.41 4.68 2.04
CA LEU A 105 6.03 4.17 2.09
C LEU A 105 5.56 3.92 3.53
N ARG A 106 6.50 3.74 4.47
CA ARG A 106 6.18 3.52 5.90
C ARG A 106 5.54 4.73 6.57
N ALA A 107 5.85 5.94 6.11
CA ALA A 107 5.33 7.19 6.68
C ALA A 107 3.80 7.32 6.56
N ARG A 108 3.19 6.64 5.59
CA ARG A 108 1.72 6.59 5.42
C ARG A 108 1.01 5.58 6.33
N ALA A 109 1.75 4.65 6.94
CA ALA A 109 1.20 3.60 7.79
C ALA A 109 1.27 3.94 9.30
N ARG A 110 1.63 5.18 9.65
CA ARG A 110 1.85 5.66 11.02
C ARG A 110 0.94 6.82 11.39
#